data_AF-A0A8X6W677-F1
#
_entry.id   AF-A0A8X6W677-F1
#
_cell.length_a   1.000
_cell.length_b   1.000
_cell.length_c   1.000
_cell.angle_alpha   90.00
_cell.angle_beta   90.00
_cell.angle_gamma   90.00
#
_symmetry.space_group_name_H-M   'P 1'
#
loop_
_entity.id
_entity.type
_entity.pdbx_description
1 polymer ?
#
loop_
_entity_poly.entity_id
_entity_poly.type
_entity_poly.pdbx_seq_one_letter_code
_entity_poly.pdbx_strand_id
1 'polypeptide(L)'
;MVRERLLSIKVPNKSDGWDYFFSSLEKAFASEMVSDELKPKGLRADVKKFCESRKECQLTRSVRIKDRSPITPVARPELPFQMVNMDLIGPIDPPSSKGHKYILSG
;
A
#
# COMPACT_ATOMS: atom_id res chain seq x y z
N MET A 1 0.69 47.50 1.81
CA MET A 1 -0.51 46.83 2.35
C MET A 1 -0.66 45.50 1.64
N VAL A 2 -0.14 44.40 2.21
CA VAL A 2 -0.26 43.06 1.63
C VAL A 2 -1.71 42.62 1.83
N ARG A 3 -2.44 42.37 0.73
CA ARG A 3 -3.78 41.79 0.82
C ARG A 3 -3.61 40.28 0.98
N GLU A 4 -3.85 39.78 2.19
CA GLU A 4 -3.98 38.34 2.40
C GLU A 4 -5.29 37.88 1.75
N ARG A 5 -5.19 37.17 0.62
CA ARG A 5 -6.31 36.45 0.03
C ARG A 5 -6.27 35.02 0.52
N LEU A 6 -7.36 34.57 1.12
CA LEU A 6 -7.53 33.19 1.54
C LEU A 6 -7.99 32.37 0.32
N LEU A 7 -7.13 31.48 -0.18
CA LEU A 7 -7.50 30.54 -1.23
C LEU A 7 -8.29 29.38 -0.63
N SER A 8 -9.56 29.27 -0.99
CA SER A 8 -10.40 28.13 -0.64
C SER A 8 -10.33 27.07 -1.74
N ILE A 9 -9.61 25.98 -1.48
CA ILE A 9 -9.54 24.83 -2.38
C ILE A 9 -10.35 23.70 -1.77
N LYS A 10 -11.25 23.12 -2.56
CA LYS A 10 -12.04 21.97 -2.14
C LYS A 10 -11.12 20.77 -1.89
N VAL A 11 -11.15 20.23 -0.68
CA VAL A 11 -10.49 18.96 -0.36
C VAL A 11 -11.18 17.86 -1.19
N PRO A 12 -10.44 17.05 -1.95
CA PRO A 12 -11.02 16.00 -2.80
C PRO A 12 -11.71 14.94 -1.94
N ASN A 13 -12.77 14.35 -2.47
CA ASN A 13 -13.31 13.12 -1.90
C ASN A 13 -12.38 11.94 -2.21
N LYS A 14 -12.52 10.85 -1.45
CA LYS A 14 -11.71 9.63 -1.65
C LYS A 14 -11.77 9.07 -3.08
N SER A 15 -12.88 9.31 -3.79
CA SER A 15 -13.11 8.93 -5.19
C SER A 15 -12.35 9.79 -6.20
N ASP A 16 -12.07 11.06 -5.88
CA ASP A 16 -11.56 12.04 -6.84
C ASP A 16 -10.04 11.89 -7.06
N GLY A 17 -9.38 11.19 -6.12
CA GLY A 17 -7.95 10.92 -6.15
C GLY A 17 -7.10 12.13 -5.76
N TRP A 18 -5.93 11.86 -5.17
CA TRP A 18 -4.99 12.90 -4.75
C TRP A 18 -4.40 13.70 -5.92
N ASP A 19 -4.38 13.12 -7.11
CA ASP A 19 -3.89 13.73 -8.35
C ASP A 19 -4.69 14.99 -8.72
N TYR A 20 -6.02 14.92 -8.57
CA TYR A 20 -6.91 16.04 -8.84
C TYR A 20 -6.66 17.21 -7.88
N PHE A 21 -6.38 16.92 -6.61
CA PHE A 21 -6.07 17.93 -5.60
C PHE A 21 -4.77 18.66 -5.85
N PHE A 22 -3.67 17.92 -6.11
CA PHE A 22 -2.40 18.55 -6.40
C PHE A 22 -2.46 19.40 -7.68
N SER A 23 -3.16 18.93 -8.73
CA SER A 23 -3.37 19.72 -9.95
C SER A 23 -4.23 20.98 -9.70
N SER A 24 -5.24 20.88 -8.83
CA SER A 24 -6.09 22.03 -8.47
C SER A 24 -5.33 23.08 -7.66
N LEU A 25 -4.45 22.64 -6.74
CA LEU A 25 -3.53 23.51 -6.01
C LEU A 25 -2.59 24.24 -6.97
N GLU A 26 -1.89 23.51 -7.82
CA GLU A 26 -0.95 24.09 -8.79
C GLU A 26 -1.65 25.10 -9.72
N LYS A 27 -2.87 24.79 -10.18
CA LYS A 27 -3.68 25.71 -10.98
C LYS A 27 -4.10 26.96 -10.20
N ALA A 28 -4.50 26.83 -8.94
CA ALA A 28 -4.88 27.97 -8.11
C ALA A 28 -3.70 28.94 -7.94
N PHE A 29 -2.52 28.40 -7.60
CA PHE A 29 -1.29 29.19 -7.46
C PHE A 29 -0.79 29.78 -8.78
N ALA A 30 -1.06 29.14 -9.93
CA ALA A 30 -0.71 29.66 -11.24
C ALA A 30 -1.64 30.78 -11.72
N SER A 31 -2.92 30.74 -11.31
CA SER A 31 -3.92 31.75 -11.67
C SER A 31 -3.78 33.07 -10.89
N GLU A 32 -3.02 33.04 -9.79
CA GLU A 32 -2.80 34.19 -8.92
C GLU A 32 -1.43 34.82 -9.21
N MET A 33 -1.29 36.14 -9.00
CA MET A 33 -0.01 36.87 -9.18
C MET A 33 0.96 36.56 -8.03
N VAL A 34 1.20 35.27 -7.78
CA VAL A 34 2.18 34.78 -6.82
C VAL A 34 3.54 34.79 -7.53
N SER A 35 4.55 35.34 -6.87
CA SER A 35 5.94 35.29 -7.36
C SER A 35 6.34 33.84 -7.67
N ASP A 36 7.09 33.63 -8.75
CA ASP A 36 7.53 32.29 -9.16
C ASP A 36 8.40 31.58 -8.11
N GLU A 37 8.99 32.34 -7.18
CA GLU A 37 9.72 31.83 -6.02
C GLU A 37 8.81 31.23 -4.94
N LEU A 38 7.57 31.72 -4.83
CA LEU A 38 6.58 31.28 -3.85
C LEU A 38 5.64 30.20 -4.40
N LYS A 39 5.71 29.91 -5.71
CA LYS A 39 4.92 28.83 -6.31
C LYS A 39 5.51 27.47 -5.90
N PRO A 40 4.71 26.57 -5.33
CA PRO A 40 5.18 25.23 -5.00
C PRO A 40 5.57 24.48 -6.28
N LYS A 41 6.85 24.10 -6.40
CA LYS A 41 7.36 23.30 -7.52
C LYS A 41 7.40 21.83 -7.12
N GLY A 42 6.47 21.04 -7.65
CA GLY A 42 6.47 19.59 -7.40
C GLY A 42 6.03 19.21 -5.98
N LEU A 43 5.03 19.90 -5.43
CA LEU A 43 4.47 19.64 -4.10
C LEU A 43 4.13 18.16 -3.88
N ARG A 44 3.61 17.50 -4.92
CA ARG A 44 3.33 16.07 -4.89
C ARG A 44 4.58 15.23 -4.62
N ALA A 45 5.70 15.57 -5.24
CA ALA A 45 6.97 14.86 -5.06
C ALA A 45 7.50 15.05 -3.63
N ASP A 46 7.34 16.25 -3.06
CA ASP A 46 7.79 16.53 -1.70
C ASP A 46 6.93 15.83 -0.65
N VAL A 47 5.59 15.85 -0.82
CA VAL A 47 4.68 15.07 0.03
C VAL A 47 4.99 13.58 -0.07
N LYS A 48 5.27 13.08 -1.28
CA LYS A 48 5.70 11.69 -1.49
C LYS A 48 6.99 11.38 -0.72
N LYS A 49 8.04 12.19 -0.86
CA LYS A 49 9.32 12.03 -0.15
C LYS A 49 9.14 12.06 1.36
N PHE A 50 8.29 12.96 1.87
CA PHE A 50 7.97 13.06 3.29
C PHE A 50 7.27 11.79 3.79
N CYS A 51 6.27 11.30 3.07
CA CYS A 51 5.62 10.04 3.42
C CYS A 51 6.59 8.86 3.34
N GLU A 52 7.52 8.86 2.38
CA GLU A 52 8.57 7.83 2.20
C GLU A 52 9.60 7.83 3.34
N SER A 53 9.92 8.98 3.92
CA SER A 53 10.89 9.08 5.03
C SER A 53 10.32 8.72 6.41
N ARG A 54 8.99 8.73 6.57
CA ARG A 54 8.32 8.51 7.86
C ARG A 54 7.88 7.06 8.05
N LYS A 55 8.37 6.44 9.14
CA LYS A 55 8.02 5.06 9.53
C LYS A 55 6.51 4.83 9.67
N GLU A 56 5.80 5.77 10.29
CA GLU A 56 4.35 5.69 10.54
C GLU A 56 3.56 5.52 9.24
N CYS A 57 3.89 6.33 8.22
CA CYS A 57 3.29 6.23 6.89
C CYS A 57 3.65 4.90 6.21
N GLN A 58 4.88 4.42 6.35
CA GLN A 58 5.29 3.14 5.75
C GLN A 58 4.59 1.93 6.37
N LEU A 59 4.38 1.92 7.68
CA LEU A 59 3.72 0.81 8.39
C LEU A 59 2.22 0.72 8.10
N THR A 60 1.57 1.85 7.85
CA THR A 60 0.12 1.94 7.63
C THR A 60 -0.26 1.89 6.16
N ARG A 61 0.69 2.11 5.25
CA ARG A 61 0.47 2.09 3.82
C ARG A 61 0.00 0.70 3.37
N SER A 62 -1.10 0.67 2.61
CA SER A 62 -1.50 -0.54 1.89
C SER A 62 -0.39 -0.97 0.91
N VAL A 63 0.18 -2.16 1.15
CA VAL A 63 1.16 -2.77 0.25
C VAL A 63 0.42 -3.30 -0.97
N ARG A 64 0.41 -2.52 -2.06
CA ARG A 64 -0.22 -2.91 -3.34
C ARG A 64 0.64 -3.89 -4.15
N ILE A 65 1.93 -3.97 -3.85
CA ILE A 65 2.87 -4.89 -4.50
C ILE A 65 3.14 -6.00 -3.49
N LYS A 66 2.41 -7.11 -3.62
CA LYS A 66 2.81 -8.36 -2.97
C LYS A 66 4.16 -8.75 -3.58
N ASP A 67 5.11 -9.10 -2.73
CA ASP A 67 6.43 -9.57 -3.13
C ASP A 67 6.30 -10.56 -4.30
N ARG A 68 6.95 -10.24 -5.42
CA ARG A 68 6.91 -11.02 -6.66
C ARG A 68 8.13 -11.94 -6.75
N SER A 69 8.70 -12.37 -5.62
CA SER A 69 9.67 -13.45 -5.64
C SER A 69 9.11 -14.56 -6.54
N PRO A 70 9.79 -14.90 -7.65
CA PRO A 70 9.29 -15.89 -8.58
C PRO A 70 9.06 -17.19 -7.82
N ILE A 71 7.90 -17.81 -8.03
CA ILE A 71 7.61 -19.13 -7.46
C ILE A 71 8.69 -20.07 -8.01
N THR A 72 9.61 -20.48 -7.14
CA THR A 72 10.65 -21.44 -7.52
C THR A 72 10.02 -22.82 -7.52
N PRO A 73 10.17 -23.61 -8.60
CA PRO A 73 9.62 -24.95 -8.63
C PRO A 73 10.27 -25.81 -7.54
N VAL A 74 9.46 -26.54 -6.79
CA VAL A 74 9.94 -27.55 -5.85
C VAL A 74 10.49 -28.73 -6.64
N ALA A 75 11.75 -29.10 -6.39
CA ALA A 75 12.38 -30.23 -7.04
C ALA A 75 11.63 -31.53 -6.70
N ARG A 76 11.29 -32.33 -7.72
CA ARG A 76 10.70 -33.64 -7.50
C ARG A 76 11.81 -34.65 -7.21
N PRO A 77 11.69 -35.44 -6.11
CA PRO A 77 12.63 -36.53 -5.86
C PRO A 77 12.55 -37.59 -6.96
N GLU A 78 13.67 -38.26 -7.24
CA GLU A 78 13.76 -39.33 -8.24
C GLU A 78 13.32 -40.68 -7.67
N LEU A 79 13.50 -40.86 -6.36
CA LEU A 79 13.21 -42.10 -5.66
C LEU A 79 12.07 -41.91 -4.65
N PRO A 80 11.23 -42.93 -4.44
CA PRO A 80 10.27 -42.94 -3.35
C PRO A 80 10.96 -42.67 -1.99
N PHE A 81 10.26 -41.98 -1.09
CA PHE A 81 10.72 -41.68 0.28
C PHE A 81 11.95 -40.77 0.42
N GLN A 82 12.43 -40.14 -0.66
CA GLN A 82 13.53 -39.18 -0.59
C GLN A 82 13.12 -37.82 -0.01
N MET A 83 11.83 -37.45 -0.14
CA MET A 83 11.25 -36.24 0.45
C MET A 83 9.80 -36.52 0.84
N VAL A 84 9.38 -36.05 2.02
CA VAL A 84 7.99 -36.13 2.51
C VAL A 84 7.57 -34.74 2.96
N ASN A 85 6.47 -34.23 2.40
CA ASN A 85 5.93 -32.93 2.75
C ASN A 85 4.72 -33.14 3.65
N MET A 86 4.85 -32.88 4.94
CA MET A 86 3.74 -33.00 5.88
C MET A 86 3.08 -31.65 6.14
N ASP A 87 1.76 -31.65 6.29
CA ASP A 87 0.95 -30.48 6.63
C ASP A 87 -0.06 -30.85 7.74
N LEU A 88 -0.48 -29.85 8.51
CA LEU A 88 -1.44 -29.98 9.60
C LEU A 88 -2.67 -29.15 9.31
N ILE A 89 -3.77 -29.82 8.96
CA ILE A 89 -5.03 -29.19 8.62
C ILE A 89 -5.90 -29.11 9.88
N GLY A 90 -6.33 -27.89 10.25
CA GLY A 90 -7.31 -27.70 11.31
C GLY A 90 -7.22 -26.34 12.02
N PRO A 91 -8.04 -26.11 13.06
CA PRO A 91 -8.97 -27.07 13.67
C PRO A 91 -10.22 -27.35 12.80
N ILE A 92 -10.65 -28.61 12.72
CA ILE A 92 -11.92 -28.99 12.06
C ILE A 92 -13.09 -28.87 13.05
N ASP A 93 -14.22 -28.38 12.54
CA ASP A 93 -15.49 -28.27 13.25
C ASP A 93 -16.63 -28.80 12.36
N PRO A 94 -17.38 -29.84 12.77
CA PRO A 94 -17.26 -30.58 14.03
C PRO A 94 -15.97 -31.41 14.15
N PRO A 95 -15.50 -31.71 15.38
CA PRO A 95 -14.41 -32.66 15.56
C PRO A 95 -14.79 -34.05 15.04
N SER A 96 -13.79 -34.88 14.76
CA SER A 96 -14.03 -36.30 14.40
C SER A 96 -14.86 -37.01 15.47
N SER A 97 -15.42 -38.17 15.13
CA SER A 97 -16.18 -39.01 16.08
C SER A 97 -15.41 -39.37 17.36
N LYS A 98 -14.07 -39.33 17.32
CA LYS A 98 -13.18 -39.57 18.47
C LYS A 98 -12.64 -38.28 19.12
N GLY A 99 -13.11 -37.11 18.70
CA GLY A 99 -12.72 -35.82 19.28
C GLY A 99 -11.47 -35.16 18.68
N HIS A 100 -10.80 -35.77 17.69
CA HIS A 100 -9.66 -35.16 17.02
C HIS A 100 -10.08 -33.94 16.18
N LYS A 101 -9.28 -32.87 16.26
CA LYS A 101 -9.52 -31.57 15.59
C LYS A 101 -8.51 -31.26 14.50
N TYR A 102 -7.47 -32.05 14.33
CA TYR A 102 -6.42 -31.80 13.35
C TYR A 102 -6.16 -33.06 12.54
N ILE A 103 -5.80 -32.87 11.28
CA ILE A 103 -5.46 -33.92 10.33
C ILE A 103 -4.01 -33.71 9.90
N LEU A 104 -3.20 -34.76 10.01
CA LEU A 104 -1.86 -34.79 9.43
C LEU A 104 -1.97 -35.32 8.00
N SER A 105 -1.57 -34.52 7.01
CA SER A 105 -1.46 -34.94 5.60
C SER A 105 0.00 -34.98 5.19
N GLY A 106 0.39 -35.93 4.33
CA GLY A 106 1.76 -36.15 3.86
C GLY A 106 1.80 -36.61 2.41
#